data_AF-A0A0C2XQ14-F1
#
_entry.id   AF-A0A0C2XQ14-F1
#
_cell.length_a   1.000
_cell.length_b   1.000
_cell.length_c   1.000
_cell.angle_alpha   90.00
_cell.angle_beta   90.00
_cell.angle_gamma   90.00
#
_symmetry.space_group_name_H-M   'P 1'
#
loop_
_entity.id
_entity.type
_entity.pdbx_description
1 polymer ?
#
loop_
_entity_poly.entity_id
_entity_poly.type
_entity_poly.pdbx_seq_one_letter_code
_entity_poly.pdbx_strand_id
1 'polypeptide(L)'
;MVTVTVPDGFQYVGAALVTTVWLLFYQVRKVGKFRRTSGVKYPQLYAEKAEVAASTEALKFNCAQRAHQGTLEFLPIIYPTALIAGLKFPHLAAASVAMWTIGRASFTRGYTTGDPDKRVTTLYKLSYIGLFGLLFTSTYVAGEWVVAGICSASKL
;
A
#
# COMPACT_ATOMS: atom_id res chain seq x y z
N MET A 1 25.31 -1.09 23.18
CA MET A 1 24.36 -0.07 22.65
C MET A 1 24.20 -0.29 21.15
N VAL A 2 22.98 -0.40 20.64
CA VAL A 2 22.72 -0.54 19.19
C VAL A 2 22.63 0.85 18.58
N THR A 3 23.49 1.15 17.60
CA THR A 3 23.45 2.41 16.85
C THR A 3 22.79 2.16 15.50
N VAL A 4 21.71 2.90 15.20
CA VAL A 4 21.01 2.84 13.91
C VAL A 4 21.50 4.01 13.05
N THR A 5 22.13 3.71 11.92
CA THR A 5 22.61 4.70 10.95
C THR A 5 21.82 4.59 9.66
N VAL A 6 21.65 5.71 8.94
CA VAL A 6 21.02 5.70 7.62
C VAL A 6 22.03 5.13 6.60
N PRO A 7 21.74 4.02 5.92
CA PRO A 7 22.67 3.40 4.98
C PRO A 7 22.66 4.10 3.61
N ASP A 8 23.74 3.91 2.85
CA ASP A 8 23.78 4.27 1.43
C ASP A 8 22.66 3.54 0.67
N GLY A 9 21.91 4.29 -0.15
CA GLY A 9 20.77 3.77 -0.90
C GLY A 9 19.41 4.01 -0.22
N PHE A 10 19.37 4.53 1.01
CA PHE A 10 18.10 4.84 1.68
C PHE A 10 17.26 5.88 0.93
N GLN A 11 17.88 6.71 0.08
CA GLN A 11 17.16 7.61 -0.83
C GLN A 11 16.17 6.86 -1.74
N TYR A 12 16.45 5.61 -2.11
CA TYR A 12 15.54 4.79 -2.91
C TYR A 12 14.32 4.35 -2.11
N VAL A 13 14.46 4.11 -0.81
CA VAL A 13 13.35 3.82 0.10
C VAL A 13 12.44 5.04 0.16
N GLY A 14 13.02 6.23 0.34
CA GLY A 14 12.27 7.50 0.30
C GLY A 14 11.53 7.69 -1.02
N ALA A 15 12.20 7.50 -2.15
CA ALA A 15 11.58 7.59 -3.47
C ALA A 15 10.44 6.58 -3.65
N ALA A 16 10.63 5.33 -3.21
CA ALA A 16 9.60 4.29 -3.27
C ALA A 16 8.40 4.64 -2.39
N LEU A 17 8.59 5.18 -1.18
CA LEU A 17 7.50 5.64 -0.33
C LEU A 17 6.72 6.79 -0.98
N VAL A 18 7.38 7.71 -1.70
CA VAL A 18 6.67 8.78 -2.44
C VAL A 18 5.76 8.20 -3.54
N THR A 19 6.06 7.02 -4.10
CA THR A 19 5.17 6.39 -5.09
C THR A 19 3.79 6.02 -4.53
N THR A 20 3.68 5.74 -3.23
CA THR A 20 2.38 5.47 -2.59
C THR A 20 1.51 6.72 -2.54
N VAL A 21 2.11 7.90 -2.41
CA VAL A 21 1.41 9.20 -2.43
C VAL A 21 0.80 9.44 -3.81
N TRP A 22 1.55 9.18 -4.88
CA TRP A 22 1.04 9.26 -6.25
C TRP A 22 -0.08 8.24 -6.52
N LEU A 23 0.02 7.04 -5.95
CA LEU A 23 -1.05 6.05 -6.00
C LEU A 23 -2.33 6.55 -5.30
N LEU A 24 -2.22 7.19 -4.13
CA LEU A 24 -3.36 7.80 -3.45
C LEU A 24 -4.00 8.90 -4.30
N PHE A 25 -3.20 9.79 -4.90
CA PHE A 25 -3.72 10.82 -5.80
C PHE A 25 -4.47 10.23 -7.00
N TYR A 26 -3.93 9.16 -7.59
CA TYR A 26 -4.60 8.43 -8.66
C TYR A 26 -5.98 7.87 -8.21
N GLN A 27 -6.03 7.27 -7.02
CA GLN A 27 -7.26 6.71 -6.46
C GLN A 27 -8.29 7.78 -6.11
N VAL A 28 -7.88 8.88 -5.47
CA VAL A 28 -8.77 10.01 -5.14
C VAL A 28 -9.35 10.61 -6.42
N ARG A 29 -8.55 10.77 -7.49
CA ARG A 29 -9.06 11.22 -8.80
C ARG A 29 -10.12 10.27 -9.37
N LYS A 30 -9.92 8.95 -9.23
CA LYS A 30 -10.90 7.94 -9.69
C LYS A 30 -12.19 8.01 -8.87
N VAL A 31 -12.09 8.13 -7.54
CA VAL A 31 -13.24 8.32 -6.64
C VAL A 31 -14.02 9.58 -7.03
N GLY A 32 -13.33 10.72 -7.19
CA GLY A 32 -13.96 11.99 -7.57
C GLY A 32 -14.65 11.92 -8.94
N LYS A 33 -13.99 11.30 -9.93
CA LYS A 33 -14.58 11.08 -11.26
C LYS A 33 -15.89 10.30 -11.17
N PHE A 34 -15.88 9.13 -10.53
CA PHE A 34 -17.06 8.26 -10.47
C PHE A 34 -18.13 8.79 -9.53
N ARG A 35 -17.78 9.56 -8.50
CA ARG A 35 -18.76 10.30 -7.69
C ARG A 35 -19.55 11.27 -8.57
N ARG A 36 -18.85 12.06 -9.39
CA ARG A 36 -19.48 13.03 -10.28
C ARG A 36 -20.39 12.36 -11.30
N THR A 37 -19.98 11.25 -11.89
CA THR A 37 -20.77 10.56 -12.93
C THR A 37 -21.92 9.72 -12.37
N SER A 38 -21.80 9.21 -11.14
CA SER A 38 -22.88 8.48 -10.46
C SER A 38 -23.96 9.38 -9.84
N GLY A 39 -23.63 10.65 -9.56
CA GLY A 39 -24.55 11.58 -8.89
C GLY A 39 -24.64 11.42 -7.37
N VAL A 40 -23.83 10.54 -6.76
CA VAL A 40 -23.80 10.32 -5.30
C VAL A 40 -23.29 11.57 -4.58
N LYS A 41 -24.21 12.25 -3.89
CA LYS A 41 -23.92 13.52 -3.21
C LYS A 41 -23.16 13.31 -1.91
N TYR A 42 -22.38 14.32 -1.51
CA TYR A 42 -21.83 14.37 -0.15
C TYR A 42 -22.96 14.59 0.86
N PRO A 43 -22.87 14.05 2.10
CA PRO A 43 -21.74 13.34 2.70
C PRO A 43 -21.73 11.81 2.47
N GLN A 44 -22.54 11.30 1.53
CA GLN A 44 -22.68 9.86 1.33
C GLN A 44 -21.36 9.21 0.89
N LEU A 45 -20.97 8.17 1.64
CA LEU A 45 -19.67 7.51 1.48
C LEU A 45 -19.67 6.51 0.32
N TYR A 46 -20.73 5.69 0.23
CA TYR A 46 -20.95 4.65 -0.77
C TYR A 46 -22.33 4.80 -1.40
N ALA A 47 -22.47 4.45 -2.67
CA ALA A 47 -23.76 4.28 -3.32
C ALA A 47 -24.53 3.11 -2.71
N GLU A 48 -25.83 3.29 -2.49
CA GLU A 48 -26.75 2.29 -1.98
C GLU A 48 -27.07 1.23 -3.04
N LYS A 49 -27.63 0.09 -2.62
CA LYS A 49 -27.95 -1.02 -3.53
C LYS A 49 -28.85 -0.59 -4.69
N ALA A 50 -29.82 0.29 -4.42
CA ALA A 50 -30.72 0.81 -5.46
C ALA A 50 -29.98 1.69 -6.48
N GLU A 51 -29.05 2.53 -6.02
CA GLU A 51 -28.25 3.41 -6.89
C GLU A 51 -27.27 2.60 -7.74
N VAL A 52 -26.67 1.56 -7.15
CA VAL A 52 -25.79 0.61 -7.86
C VAL A 52 -26.55 -0.18 -8.92
N ALA A 53 -27.77 -0.63 -8.61
CA ALA A 53 -28.62 -1.34 -9.58
C ALA A 53 -29.08 -0.42 -10.73
N ALA A 54 -29.30 0.86 -10.43
CA ALA A 54 -29.72 1.85 -11.41
C ALA A 54 -28.56 2.41 -12.26
N SER A 55 -27.31 2.35 -11.78
CA SER A 55 -26.17 2.98 -12.45
C SER A 55 -24.87 2.20 -12.28
N THR A 56 -24.30 1.77 -13.41
CA THR A 56 -22.95 1.18 -13.46
C THR A 56 -21.88 2.14 -12.96
N GLU A 57 -22.09 3.45 -13.07
CA GLU A 57 -21.16 4.45 -12.54
C GLU A 57 -21.18 4.50 -11.01
N ALA A 58 -22.34 4.25 -10.39
CA ALA A 58 -22.47 4.11 -8.94
C ALA A 58 -21.74 2.85 -8.43
N LEU A 59 -21.80 1.74 -9.19
CA LEU A 59 -20.97 0.56 -8.90
C LEU A 59 -19.48 0.88 -8.98
N LYS A 60 -19.03 1.54 -10.06
CA LYS A 60 -17.61 1.95 -10.21
C LYS A 60 -17.16 2.92 -9.13
N PHE A 61 -18.05 3.79 -8.66
CA PHE A 61 -17.80 4.66 -7.52
C PHE A 61 -17.52 3.85 -6.25
N ASN A 62 -18.35 2.85 -5.93
CA ASN A 62 -18.12 1.96 -4.80
C ASN A 62 -16.80 1.18 -4.93
N CYS A 63 -16.51 0.64 -6.12
CA CYS A 63 -15.24 -0.05 -6.38
C CYS A 63 -14.03 0.89 -6.20
N ALA A 64 -14.11 2.13 -6.69
CA ALA A 64 -13.05 3.12 -6.53
C ALA A 64 -12.83 3.49 -5.05
N GLN A 65 -13.92 3.70 -4.31
CA GLN A 65 -13.86 3.97 -2.86
C GLN A 65 -13.21 2.83 -2.10
N ARG A 66 -13.63 1.57 -2.36
CA ARG A 66 -13.04 0.42 -1.69
C ARG A 66 -11.57 0.23 -2.06
N ALA A 67 -11.19 0.48 -3.32
CA ALA A 67 -9.78 0.42 -3.73
C ALA A 67 -8.91 1.47 -3.00
N HIS A 68 -9.44 2.68 -2.84
CA HIS A 68 -8.77 3.75 -2.10
C HIS A 68 -8.64 3.41 -0.60
N GLN A 69 -9.74 3.08 0.07
CA GLN A 69 -9.76 2.70 1.48
C GLN A 69 -8.85 1.49 1.77
N GLY A 70 -8.91 0.47 0.91
CA GLY A 70 -8.04 -0.69 1.07
C GLY A 70 -6.56 -0.33 0.96
N THR A 71 -6.20 0.71 0.20
CA THR A 71 -4.80 1.17 0.17
C THR A 71 -4.44 1.87 1.47
N LEU A 72 -5.32 2.72 1.99
CA LEU A 72 -5.14 3.38 3.29
C LEU A 72 -5.00 2.39 4.45
N GLU A 73 -5.70 1.24 4.40
CA GLU A 73 -5.57 0.17 5.39
C GLU A 73 -4.18 -0.50 5.39
N PHE A 74 -3.49 -0.54 4.23
CA PHE A 74 -2.18 -1.16 4.11
C PHE A 74 -1.00 -0.20 4.33
N LEU A 75 -1.16 1.11 4.10
CA LEU A 75 -0.05 2.07 4.30
C LEU A 75 0.54 2.03 5.72
N PRO A 76 -0.26 1.89 6.81
CA PRO A 76 0.27 1.70 8.16
C PRO A 76 1.11 0.44 8.37
N ILE A 77 1.02 -0.54 7.46
CA ILE A 77 1.88 -1.73 7.44
C ILE A 77 3.12 -1.47 6.58
N ILE A 78 2.93 -0.90 5.38
CA ILE A 78 4.02 -0.65 4.41
C ILE A 78 5.07 0.31 4.97
N TYR A 79 4.66 1.41 5.61
CA TYR A 79 5.60 2.45 6.04
C TYR A 79 6.58 1.97 7.11
N PRO A 80 6.16 1.43 8.27
CA PRO A 80 7.10 0.97 9.28
C PRO A 80 7.95 -0.20 8.78
N THR A 81 7.37 -1.15 8.05
CA THR A 81 8.13 -2.31 7.54
C THR A 81 9.18 -1.89 6.51
N ALA A 82 8.87 -0.96 5.60
CA ALA A 82 9.82 -0.43 4.62
C ALA A 82 10.94 0.38 5.28
N LEU A 83 10.62 1.22 6.26
CA LEU A 83 11.63 2.01 6.96
C LEU A 83 12.58 1.12 7.76
N ILE A 84 12.04 0.15 8.53
CA ILE A 84 12.85 -0.79 9.32
C ILE A 84 13.70 -1.68 8.40
N ALA A 85 13.09 -2.32 7.39
CA ALA A 85 13.83 -3.14 6.45
C ALA A 85 14.88 -2.33 5.69
N GLY A 86 14.56 -1.10 5.31
CA GLY A 86 15.42 -0.20 4.54
C GLY A 86 16.69 0.24 5.27
N LEU A 87 16.69 0.24 6.61
CA LEU A 87 17.87 0.57 7.42
C LEU A 87 18.99 -0.48 7.30
N LYS A 88 18.67 -1.71 6.88
CA LYS A 88 19.66 -2.76 6.62
C LYS A 88 19.71 -3.17 5.14
N PHE A 89 18.57 -3.22 4.47
CA PHE A 89 18.42 -3.68 3.08
C PHE A 89 17.68 -2.63 2.22
N PRO A 90 18.28 -1.45 1.96
CA PRO A 90 17.59 -0.32 1.32
C PRO A 90 17.06 -0.64 -0.08
N HIS A 91 17.85 -1.33 -0.92
CA HIS A 91 17.43 -1.69 -2.27
C HIS A 91 16.26 -2.69 -2.28
N LEU A 92 16.29 -3.68 -1.38
CA LEU A 92 15.23 -4.67 -1.25
C LEU A 92 13.94 -4.01 -0.77
N ALA A 93 14.01 -3.18 0.27
CA ALA A 93 12.86 -2.45 0.77
C ALA A 93 12.24 -1.54 -0.29
N ALA A 94 13.07 -0.78 -1.03
CA ALA A 94 12.61 0.07 -2.12
C ALA A 94 11.92 -0.73 -3.24
N ALA A 95 12.52 -1.83 -3.68
CA ALA A 95 11.96 -2.70 -4.71
C ALA A 95 10.62 -3.31 -4.26
N SER A 96 10.51 -3.75 -3.01
CA SER A 96 9.29 -4.31 -2.46
C SER A 96 8.16 -3.29 -2.37
N VAL A 97 8.44 -2.05 -1.95
CA VAL A 97 7.43 -0.96 -1.94
C VAL A 97 7.00 -0.61 -3.36
N ALA A 98 7.93 -0.53 -4.31
CA ALA A 98 7.61 -0.25 -5.71
C ALA A 98 6.72 -1.34 -6.31
N MET A 99 7.08 -2.62 -6.10
CA MET A 99 6.30 -3.77 -6.53
C MET A 99 4.89 -3.75 -5.94
N TRP A 100 4.79 -3.47 -4.63
CA TRP A 100 3.50 -3.34 -3.95
C TRP A 100 2.65 -2.23 -4.57
N THR A 101 3.23 -1.05 -4.79
CA THR A 101 2.55 0.13 -5.35
C THR A 101 2.04 -0.13 -6.77
N ILE A 102 2.85 -0.75 -7.64
CA ILE A 102 2.45 -1.13 -9.00
C ILE A 102 1.28 -2.13 -8.95
N GLY A 103 1.34 -3.11 -8.05
CA GLY A 103 0.25 -4.05 -7.82
C GLY A 103 -1.05 -3.37 -7.42
N ARG A 104 -1.00 -2.41 -6.50
CA ARG A 104 -2.17 -1.63 -6.07
C ARG A 104 -2.73 -0.71 -7.16
N ALA A 105 -1.86 -0.14 -8.00
CA ALA A 105 -2.29 0.61 -9.18
C ALA A 105 -3.05 -0.30 -10.16
N SER A 106 -2.52 -1.50 -10.42
CA SER A 106 -3.17 -2.51 -11.26
C SER A 106 -4.51 -2.97 -10.67
N PHE A 107 -4.56 -3.26 -9.37
CA PHE A 107 -5.78 -3.60 -8.63
C PHE A 107 -6.85 -2.53 -8.78
N THR A 108 -6.50 -1.26 -8.56
CA THR A 108 -7.42 -0.13 -8.70
C THR A 108 -7.95 0.00 -10.13
N ARG A 109 -7.08 -0.16 -11.13
CA ARG A 109 -7.47 -0.13 -12.54
C ARG A 109 -8.47 -1.24 -12.86
N GLY A 110 -8.19 -2.47 -12.43
CA GLY A 110 -9.06 -3.62 -12.63
C GLY A 110 -10.39 -3.49 -11.88
N TYR A 111 -10.36 -3.05 -10.63
CA TYR A 111 -11.58 -2.94 -9.81
C TYR A 111 -12.55 -1.88 -10.36
N THR A 112 -12.02 -0.82 -10.96
CA THR A 112 -12.82 0.29 -11.49
C THR A 112 -13.36 0.06 -12.92
N THR A 113 -13.32 -1.17 -13.43
CA THR A 113 -14.01 -1.54 -14.69
C THR A 113 -15.51 -1.73 -14.50
N GLY A 114 -16.00 -1.81 -13.26
CA GLY A 114 -17.40 -2.15 -12.95
C GLY A 114 -17.65 -3.65 -12.82
N ASP A 115 -16.57 -4.45 -12.85
CA ASP A 115 -16.59 -5.88 -12.57
C ASP A 115 -15.64 -6.10 -11.37
N PRO A 116 -16.19 -6.41 -10.18
CA PRO A 116 -15.40 -6.63 -8.99
C PRO A 116 -14.29 -7.67 -9.16
N ASP A 117 -14.48 -8.70 -9.98
CA ASP A 117 -13.55 -9.83 -10.05
C ASP A 117 -12.28 -9.48 -10.84
N LYS A 118 -12.36 -8.48 -11.73
CA LYS A 118 -11.20 -7.93 -12.45
C LYS A 118 -10.20 -7.21 -11.55
N ARG A 119 -10.50 -7.02 -10.26
CA ARG A 119 -9.56 -6.46 -9.28
C ARG A 119 -8.34 -7.36 -9.07
N VAL A 120 -8.49 -8.68 -9.20
CA VAL A 120 -7.41 -9.65 -8.90
C VAL A 120 -6.56 -9.89 -10.15
N THR A 121 -5.69 -8.94 -10.46
CA THR A 121 -4.76 -9.05 -11.59
C THR A 121 -3.51 -9.87 -11.21
N THR A 122 -2.78 -10.37 -12.21
CA THR A 122 -1.48 -11.04 -11.98
C THR A 122 -0.50 -10.12 -11.25
N LEU A 123 -0.43 -8.84 -11.64
CA LEU A 123 0.42 -7.85 -10.96
C LEU A 123 0.00 -7.64 -9.51
N TYR A 124 -1.30 -7.64 -9.21
CA TYR A 124 -1.79 -7.56 -7.84
C TYR A 124 -1.37 -8.78 -7.02
N LYS A 125 -1.46 -9.99 -7.58
CA LYS A 125 -1.00 -11.22 -6.89
C LYS A 125 0.50 -11.16 -6.58
N LEU A 126 1.31 -10.76 -7.57
CA LEU A 126 2.77 -10.62 -7.39
C LEU A 126 3.14 -9.56 -6.35
N SER A 127 2.30 -8.54 -6.17
CA SER A 127 2.52 -7.47 -5.18
C SER A 127 2.59 -7.96 -3.73
N TYR A 128 2.00 -9.12 -3.43
CA TYR A 128 2.11 -9.75 -2.11
C TYR A 128 3.52 -10.26 -1.83
N ILE A 129 4.32 -10.58 -2.84
CA ILE A 129 5.74 -10.91 -2.66
C ILE A 129 6.48 -9.69 -2.07
N GLY A 130 6.18 -8.49 -2.57
CA GLY A 130 6.69 -7.24 -2.01
C GLY A 130 6.25 -7.05 -0.55
N LEU A 131 4.95 -7.21 -0.27
CA LEU A 131 4.40 -7.05 1.08
C LEU A 131 5.03 -8.03 2.09
N PHE A 132 5.07 -9.32 1.77
CA PHE A 132 5.64 -10.33 2.66
C PHE A 132 7.16 -10.21 2.75
N GLY A 133 7.83 -9.80 1.67
CA GLY A 133 9.25 -9.46 1.69
C GLY A 133 9.55 -8.37 2.72
N LEU A 134 8.76 -7.29 2.75
CA LEU A 134 8.88 -6.23 3.76
C LEU A 134 8.61 -6.75 5.18
N LEU A 135 7.55 -7.56 5.35
CA LEU A 135 7.20 -8.12 6.66
C LEU A 135 8.33 -8.97 7.24
N PHE A 136 8.85 -9.93 6.46
CA PHE A 136 9.88 -10.83 6.95
C PHE A 136 11.22 -10.13 7.16
N THR A 137 11.61 -9.24 6.24
CA THR A 137 12.88 -8.51 6.36
C THR A 137 12.88 -7.53 7.52
N SER A 138 11.80 -6.78 7.72
CA SER A 138 11.67 -5.89 8.89
C SER A 138 11.63 -6.66 10.20
N THR A 139 10.95 -7.81 10.24
CA THR A 139 10.93 -8.70 11.42
C THR A 139 12.32 -9.21 11.75
N TYR A 140 13.10 -9.63 10.75
CA TYR A 140 14.48 -10.06 10.93
C TYR A 140 15.36 -8.93 11.48
N VAL A 141 15.31 -7.74 10.88
CA VAL A 141 16.09 -6.57 11.33
C VAL A 141 15.72 -6.18 12.77
N ALA A 142 14.42 -6.11 13.09
CA ALA A 142 13.97 -5.81 14.44
C ALA A 142 14.40 -6.88 15.45
N GLY A 143 14.32 -8.16 15.07
CA GLY A 143 14.77 -9.28 15.89
C GLY A 143 16.26 -9.19 16.22
N GLU A 144 17.10 -8.84 15.25
CA GLU A 144 18.54 -8.63 15.49
C GLU A 144 18.80 -7.50 16.48
N TRP A 145 18.07 -6.39 16.39
CA TRP A 145 18.20 -5.29 17.36
C TRP A 145 17.87 -5.73 18.78
N VAL A 146 16.78 -6.50 18.96
CA VAL A 146 16.37 -7.03 20.26
C VAL A 146 17.43 -7.97 20.82
N VAL A 147 17.91 -8.93 20.02
CA VAL A 147 18.94 -9.90 20.44
C VAL A 147 20.24 -9.19 20.81
N ALA A 148 20.69 -8.24 19.99
CA ALA A 148 21.90 -7.46 20.27
C ALA A 148 21.77 -6.64 21.58
N GLY A 149 20.57 -6.09 21.84
CA GLY A 149 20.26 -5.41 23.10
C GLY A 149 20.38 -6.33 24.32
N ILE A 150 19.80 -7.53 24.24
CA ILE A 150 19.83 -8.52 25.33
C ILE A 150 21.27 -8.98 25.60
N CYS A 151 22.03 -9.35 24.57
CA CYS A 151 23.42 -9.81 24.71
C CYS A 151 24.36 -8.71 25.22
N SER A 152 24.07 -7.43 24.93
CA SER A 152 24.83 -6.30 25.48
C SER A 152 24.55 -6.09 26.97
N ALA A 153 23.33 -6.39 27.44
CA ALA A 153 22.94 -6.24 28.84
C ALA A 153 23.46 -7.39 29.72
N SER A 154 23.60 -8.61 29.17
CA SER A 154 24.11 -9.78 29.90
C SER A 154 25.64 -9.79 30.11
N LYS A 155 26.36 -8.83 29.53
CA LYS A 155 27.83 -8.69 29.63
C LYS A 155 28.25 -7.59 30.63
N LEU A 156 27.28 -6.94 31.28
CA LEU A 156 27.45 -5.99 32.37
C LEU A 156 27.14 -6.69 33.70
#